data_AF-A0A5B7JWG9-F1
#
_entry.id   AF-A0A5B7JWG9-F1
#
_cell.length_a   1.000
_cell.length_b   1.000
_cell.length_c   1.000
_cell.angle_alpha   90.00
_cell.angle_beta   90.00
_cell.angle_gamma   90.00
#
_symmetry.space_group_name_H-M   'P 1'
#
loop_
_entity.id
_entity.type
_entity.pdbx_description
1 polymer ?
#
loop_
_entity_poly.entity_id
_entity_poly.type
_entity_poly.pdbx_seq_one_letter_code
_entity_poly.pdbx_strand_id
1 'polypeptide(L)' 'MEQYKEELATIETIDSGAVYTLALKTHVGMSIDTWRYFAGWCDKIEGSTIPINNARPNHNLTITKKEPIG' A
#
# COMPACT_ATOMS: atom_id res chain seq x y z
N MET A 1 14.94 3.38 -3.38
CA MET A 1 15.22 2.25 -2.45
C MET A 1 16.03 1.16 -3.11
N GLU A 2 15.55 0.52 -4.19
CA GLU A 2 16.35 -0.54 -4.88
C GLU A 2 17.74 -0.06 -5.30
N GLN A 3 17.88 1.15 -5.83
CA GLN A 3 19.18 1.73 -6.23
C GLN A 3 20.18 1.89 -5.08
N TYR A 4 19.71 1.93 -3.83
CA TYR A 4 20.52 2.15 -2.62
C TYR A 4 20.39 0.96 -1.66
N LYS A 5 20.07 -0.22 -2.18
CA LYS A 5 19.69 -1.37 -1.35
C LYS A 5 20.83 -1.84 -0.45
N GLU A 6 22.05 -1.86 -0.97
CA GLU A 6 23.26 -2.22 -0.23
C GLU A 6 23.58 -1.20 0.85
N GLU A 7 23.49 0.10 0.54
CA GLU A 7 23.71 1.18 1.50
C GLU A 7 22.71 1.11 2.65
N LEU A 8 21.41 0.96 2.34
CA LEU A 8 20.36 0.80 3.34
C LEU A 8 20.59 -0.44 4.21
N ALA A 9 21.04 -1.56 3.64
CA ALA A 9 21.32 -2.77 4.40
C ALA A 9 22.56 -2.62 5.30
N THR A 10 23.58 -1.88 4.86
CA THR A 10 24.74 -1.54 5.69
C THR A 10 24.35 -0.64 6.86
N ILE A 11 23.53 0.39 6.63
CA ILE A 11 23.02 1.27 7.69
C ILE A 11 22.23 0.45 8.72
N GLU A 12 21.31 -0.40 8.26
CA GLU A 12 20.51 -1.28 9.12
C GLU A 12 21.39 -2.23 9.95
N THR A 13 22.42 -2.82 9.34
CA THR A 13 23.40 -3.66 10.07
C THR A 13 24.13 -2.90 11.16
N ILE A 14 24.52 -1.64 10.90
CA ILE A 14 25.24 -0.81 11.87
C ILE A 14 24.31 -0.38 13.01
N ASP A 15 23.07 -0.01 12.70
CA ASP A 15 22.13 0.58 13.66
C ASP A 15 21.43 -0.48 14.52
N SER A 16 20.88 -1.54 13.91
CA SER A 16 20.09 -2.56 14.61
C SER A 16 20.87 -3.85 14.92
N GLY A 17 22.08 -4.00 14.38
CA GLY A 17 22.88 -5.22 14.52
C GLY A 17 22.41 -6.37 13.60
N ALA A 18 21.53 -6.10 12.65
CA ALA A 18 21.04 -7.10 11.70
C ALA A 18 22.20 -7.66 10.85
N VAL A 19 22.29 -8.98 10.70
CA VAL A 19 23.28 -9.60 9.80
C VAL A 19 23.07 -9.08 8.38
N TYR A 20 24.11 -8.54 7.75
CA TYR A 20 24.00 -7.84 6.44
C TYR A 20 23.23 -8.60 5.37
N THR A 21 23.46 -9.91 5.22
CA THR A 21 22.74 -10.73 4.23
C THR A 21 21.24 -10.86 4.55
N LEU A 22 20.88 -10.86 5.83
CA LEU A 22 19.49 -10.81 6.29
C LEU A 22 18.88 -9.40 6.13
N ALA A 23 19.64 -8.33 6.41
CA ALA A 23 19.21 -6.96 6.19
C ALA A 23 18.90 -6.71 4.69
N LEU A 24 19.79 -7.16 3.81
CA LEU A 24 19.65 -7.02 2.36
C LEU A 24 18.43 -7.76 1.80
N LYS A 25 18.20 -9.01 2.25
CA LYS A 25 17.11 -9.85 1.76
C LYS A 25 15.76 -9.46 2.37
N THR A 26 15.73 -9.25 3.68
CA THR A 26 14.48 -9.13 4.44
C THR A 26 14.16 -7.68 4.74
N HIS A 27 14.99 -6.99 5.51
CA HIS A 27 14.68 -5.65 6.01
C HIS A 27 14.50 -4.66 4.85
N VAL A 28 15.48 -4.59 3.94
CA VAL A 28 15.40 -3.70 2.77
C VAL A 28 14.63 -4.35 1.62
N GLY A 29 14.88 -5.63 1.34
CA GLY A 29 14.22 -6.34 0.25
C GLY A 29 12.69 -6.35 0.38
N MET A 30 12.15 -6.78 1.52
CA MET A 30 10.69 -6.80 1.73
C MET A 30 10.11 -5.38 1.81
N SER A 31 10.88 -4.39 2.28
CA SER A 31 10.43 -2.99 2.26
C SER A 31 10.25 -2.47 0.83
N ILE A 32 11.16 -2.80 -0.09
CA ILE A 32 11.02 -2.45 -1.51
C ILE A 32 9.77 -3.11 -2.12
N ASP A 33 9.56 -4.39 -1.83
CA ASP A 33 8.39 -5.13 -2.34
C ASP A 33 7.09 -4.57 -1.76
N THR A 34 7.10 -4.12 -0.51
CA THR A 34 5.96 -3.45 0.13
C THR A 34 5.56 -2.18 -0.62
N TRP A 35 6.53 -1.35 -0.99
CA TRP A 35 6.26 -0.16 -1.81
C TRP A 35 5.67 -0.51 -3.17
N ARG A 36 6.24 -1.50 -3.86
CA ARG A 36 5.73 -1.96 -5.16
C ARG A 36 4.30 -2.52 -5.05
N TYR A 37 4.04 -3.29 -4.00
CA TYR A 37 2.73 -3.87 -3.73
C TYR A 37 1.66 -2.79 -3.54
N PHE A 38 1.87 -1.83 -2.63
CA PHE A 38 0.88 -0.78 -2.36
C PHE A 38 0.78 0.24 -3.49
N ALA A 39 1.86 0.51 -4.24
CA ALA A 39 1.77 1.30 -5.47
C ALA A 39 0.79 0.67 -6.48
N GLY A 40 0.76 -0.66 -6.55
CA GLY A 40 -0.20 -1.40 -7.37
C GLY A 40 -1.65 -1.29 -6.91
N TRP A 41 -1.92 -0.81 -5.69
CA TRP A 41 -3.27 -0.62 -5.16
C TRP A 41 -3.84 0.78 -5.40
N CYS A 42 -3.03 1.77 -5.78
CA CYS A 42 -3.45 3.16 -5.88
C CYS A 42 -4.69 3.39 -6.77
N ASP A 43 -4.85 2.59 -7.82
CA ASP A 43 -5.96 2.63 -8.79
C ASP A 43 -7.02 1.53 -8.57
N LYS A 44 -6.85 0.69 -7.54
CA LYS A 44 -7.72 -0.46 -7.22
C LYS A 44 -8.51 -0.25 -5.93
N ILE A 45 -8.47 0.95 -5.38
CA ILE A 45 -9.30 1.34 -4.23
C ILE A 45 -10.65 1.80 -4.79
N GLU A 46 -11.61 0.88 -4.82
CA GLU A 46 -12.92 1.11 -5.41
C GLU A 46 -14.00 1.39 -4.35
N GLY A 47 -14.95 2.24 -4.73
CA GLY A 47 -16.22 2.39 -4.03
C GLY A 47 -17.20 1.29 -4.42
N SER A 48 -18.48 1.52 -4.15
CA SER A 48 -19.55 0.57 -4.44
C SER A 48 -20.86 1.27 -4.75
N THR A 49 -21.72 0.61 -5.50
CA THR A 49 -23.12 1.01 -5.70
C THR A 49 -24.00 0.23 -4.72
N ILE A 50 -24.93 0.90 -4.04
CA ILE A 50 -25.80 0.25 -3.03
C ILE A 50 -27.25 0.24 -3.53
N PRO A 51 -27.92 -0.93 -3.57
CA PRO A 51 -29.31 -1.03 -4.00
C PRO A 51 -30.26 -0.63 -2.87
N ILE A 52 -30.51 0.68 -2.73
CA ILE A 52 -31.47 1.21 -1.75
C ILE A 52 -32.91 1.11 -2.26
N ASN A 53 -33.88 1.22 -1.34
CA ASN A 53 -35.28 1.37 -1.70
C ASN A 53 -35.51 2.68 -2.48
N ASN A 54 -36.20 2.59 -3.61
CA ASN A 54 -36.56 3.76 -4.41
C ASN A 54 -37.68 4.58 -3.75
N ALA A 55 -37.53 5.90 -3.73
CA ALA A 55 -38.58 6.86 -3.42
C ALA A 55 -39.56 6.98 -4.59
N ARG A 56 -40.45 6.01 -4.69
CA ARG A 56 -41.44 5.90 -5.80
C ARG A 56 -42.27 7.19 -5.91
N PRO A 57 -42.61 7.64 -7.15
CA PRO A 57 -42.44 6.94 -8.43
C PRO A 57 -41.05 7.04 -9.06
N ASN A 58 -40.10 7.75 -8.43
CA ASN A 58 -38.77 7.99 -8.99
C ASN A 58 -37.77 6.86 -8.65
N HIS A 59 -36.61 6.91 -9.28
CA HIS A 59 -35.46 6.03 -9.00
C HIS A 59 -34.37 6.77 -8.22
N ASN A 60 -33.61 6.04 -7.41
CA ASN A 60 -32.48 6.56 -6.66
C ASN A 60 -31.19 5.83 -7.03
N LEU A 61 -30.09 6.58 -7.07
CA LEU A 61 -28.73 6.06 -7.21
C LEU A 61 -27.96 6.35 -5.93
N THR A 62 -27.37 5.32 -5.32
CA THR A 62 -26.49 5.46 -4.16
C THR A 62 -25.12 4.88 -4.50
N ILE A 63 -24.08 5.67 -4.27
CA ILE A 63 -22.68 5.29 -4.49
C ILE A 63 -21.86 5.60 -3.24
N THR A 64 -20.79 4.84 -3.03
CA THR A 64 -19.77 5.12 -2.00
C THR A 64 -18.50 5.58 -2.68
N LYS A 65 -17.76 6.45 -1.99
CA LYS A 65 -16.44 6.92 -2.40
C LYS A 65 -15.45 6.58 -1.30
N LYS A 66 -14.32 6.00 -1.68
CA LYS A 66 -13.17 5.81 -0.79
C LYS A 66 -12.32 7.06 -0.87
N GLU A 67 -12.12 7.72 0.27
CA GLU A 67 -11.35 8.96 0.36
C GLU A 67 -10.19 8.80 1.34
N PRO A 68 -9.09 9.53 1.14
CA PRO A 68 -8.06 9.68 2.15
C PRO A 68 -8.63 10.25 3.45
N ILE A 69 -8.02 9.91 4.58
CA ILE A 69 -8.42 10.44 5.90
C ILE A 69 -7.95 11.90 6.08
N GLY A 70 -6.92 12.33 5.35
CA GLY A 70 -6.35 13.68 5.37
C GLY A 70 -5.62 14.02 4.09
#